data_AF-A0A430AQ18-F1
#
_entry.id   AF-A0A430AQ18-F1
#
_cell.length_a   1.000
_cell.length_b   1.000
_cell.length_c   1.000
_cell.angle_alpha   90.00
_cell.angle_beta   90.00
_cell.angle_gamma   90.00
#
_symmetry.space_group_name_H-M   'P 1'
#
loop_
_entity.id
_entity.type
_entity.pdbx_description
1 polymer ?
#
loop_
_entity_poly.entity_id
_entity_poly.type
_entity_poly.pdbx_seq_one_letter_code
_entity_poly.pdbx_strand_id
1 'polypeptide(L)' 'MKNKVIQRKWAFVLAIMFLIFAIKSLMTGFDLSDPYGMGQLFGTIFFPALFFYIAFKKKK' A
#
# COMPACT_ATOMS: atom_id res chain seq x y z
N MET A 1 -20.49 0.81 17.43
CA MET A 1 -19.39 0.75 16.44
C MET A 1 -18.35 1.81 16.81
N LYS A 2 -17.09 1.44 17.09
CA LYS A 2 -16.01 2.44 17.28
C LYS A 2 -15.66 3.01 15.91
N ASN A 3 -15.95 4.28 15.66
CA ASN A 3 -15.53 4.97 14.44
C ASN A 3 -14.02 4.81 14.29
N LYS A 4 -13.56 4.07 13.27
CA LYS A 4 -12.14 4.01 12.90
C LYS A 4 -11.78 5.35 12.25
N VAL A 5 -11.66 6.39 13.07
CA VAL A 5 -11.21 7.71 12.63
C VAL A 5 -9.76 7.57 12.18
N ILE A 6 -9.45 8.07 10.97
CA ILE A 6 -8.09 8.12 10.43
C ILE A 6 -7.21 8.91 11.42
N GLN A 7 -6.22 8.24 12.00
CA GLN A 7 -5.36 8.80 13.05
C GLN A 7 -4.20 9.62 12.45
N ARG A 8 -3.62 9.12 11.35
CA ARG A 8 -2.47 9.72 10.67
C ARG A 8 -2.83 9.99 9.21
N LYS A 9 -3.36 11.19 8.95
CA LYS A 9 -3.79 11.63 7.60
C LYS A 9 -2.67 11.53 6.56
N TRP A 10 -1.42 11.87 6.90
CA TRP A 10 -0.27 11.74 6.00
C TRP A 10 -0.01 10.29 5.56
N ALA A 11 -0.13 9.33 6.48
CA ALA A 11 0.04 7.90 6.17
C ALA A 11 -1.09 7.37 5.28
N PHE A 12 -2.30 7.92 5.42
CA PHE A 12 -3.42 7.60 4.54
C PHE A 12 -3.19 8.09 3.11
N VAL A 13 -2.65 9.30 2.95
CA VAL A 13 -2.26 9.84 1.63
C VAL A 13 -1.19 8.94 0.99
N LEU A 14 -0.15 8.55 1.74
CA LEU A 14 0.86 7.62 1.23
C LEU A 14 0.26 6.26 0.86
N ALA A 15 -0.65 5.71 1.66
CA ALA A 15 -1.33 4.46 1.34
C ALA A 15 -2.07 4.53 -0.01
N ILE A 16 -2.77 5.63 -0.27
CA ILE A 16 -3.48 5.86 -1.54
C ILE A 16 -2.50 6.01 -2.69
N MET A 17 -1.40 6.74 -2.52
CA MET A 17 -0.38 6.89 -3.56
C MET A 17 0.23 5.54 -3.95
N PHE A 18 0.59 4.71 -2.96
CA PHE A 18 1.08 3.36 -3.20
C PHE A 18 0.01 2.45 -3.83
N LEU A 19 -1.26 2.60 -3.44
CA LEU A 19 -2.37 1.86 -4.04
C LEU A 19 -2.53 2.19 -5.53
N ILE A 20 -2.49 3.47 -5.91
CA ILE A 20 -2.57 3.90 -7.31
C ILE A 20 -1.38 3.36 -8.10
N PHE A 21 -0.17 3.44 -7.52
CA PHE A 21 1.02 2.86 -8.13
C PHE A 21 0.92 1.33 -8.32
N ALA A 22 0.37 0.62 -7.33
CA ALA A 22 0.15 -0.82 -7.39
C ALA A 22 -0.84 -1.18 -8.51
N ILE A 23 -1.95 -0.44 -8.64
CA ILE A 23 -2.92 -0.63 -9.73
C ILE A 23 -2.25 -0.40 -11.09
N LYS A 24 -1.49 0.69 -11.24
CA LYS A 24 -0.76 0.98 -12.47
C LYS A 24 0.23 -0.14 -12.83
N SER A 25 0.97 -0.62 -11.83
CA SER A 25 1.94 -1.72 -12.03
C SER A 25 1.25 -3.03 -12.42
N LEU A 26 0.08 -3.31 -11.83
CA LEU A 26 -0.75 -4.47 -12.17
C LEU A 26 -1.26 -4.37 -13.63
N MET A 27 -1.67 -3.17 -14.07
CA MET A 27 -2.15 -2.93 -15.45
C MET A 27 -1.05 -3.05 -16.50
N THR A 28 0.19 -2.70 -16.17
CA THR A 28 1.34 -2.86 -17.09
C THR A 28 1.85 -4.30 -17.17
N GLY A 29 1.36 -5.19 -16.30
CA GLY A 29 1.81 -6.57 -16.19
C GLY A 29 3.10 -6.67 -15.36
N PHE A 30 3.21 -7.77 -14.62
CA PHE A 30 4.45 -8.17 -13.95
C PHE A 30 5.11 -9.26 -14.76
N ASP A 31 6.39 -9.07 -15.10
CA ASP A 31 7.20 -10.16 -15.62
C ASP A 31 7.67 -11.02 -14.44
N LEU A 32 6.95 -12.10 -14.18
CA LEU A 32 7.26 -13.03 -13.09
C LEU A 32 8.46 -13.93 -13.38
N SER A 33 8.99 -13.90 -14.62
CA SER A 33 10.21 -14.62 -14.99
C SER A 33 11.48 -13.87 -14.55
N ASP A 34 11.36 -12.56 -14.31
CA ASP A 34 12.43 -11.76 -13.73
C ASP A 34 12.49 -11.95 -12.20
N PRO A 35 13.66 -12.27 -11.60
CA PRO A 35 13.84 -12.30 -10.15
C PRO A 35 13.34 -11.03 -9.43
N TYR A 36 13.32 -9.88 -10.11
CA TYR A 36 12.79 -8.63 -9.56
C TYR A 36 11.26 -8.52 -9.62
N GLY A 37 10.59 -9.29 -10.49
CA GLY A 37 9.13 -9.26 -10.67
C GLY A 37 8.35 -9.72 -9.43
N MET A 38 8.84 -10.77 -8.76
CA MET A 38 8.28 -11.23 -7.48
C MET A 38 8.44 -10.18 -6.38
N GLY A 39 9.59 -9.51 -6.31
CA GLY A 39 9.85 -8.43 -5.36
C GLY A 39 8.95 -7.21 -5.60
N GLN A 40 8.70 -6.88 -6.87
CA GLN A 40 7.81 -5.79 -7.26
C GLN A 40 6.35 -6.08 -6.90
N LEU A 41 5.89 -7.32 -7.11
CA LEU A 41 4.55 -7.76 -6.72
C LEU A 41 4.37 -7.75 -5.20
N PHE A 42 5.37 -8.22 -4.45
CA PHE A 42 5.35 -8.14 -2.99
C PHE A 42 5.32 -6.69 -2.49
N GLY A 43 6.17 -5.83 -3.02
CA GLY A 43 6.25 -4.42 -2.64
C GLY A 43 4.94 -3.68 -2.92
N THR A 44 4.34 -3.90 -4.09
CA THR A 44 3.08 -3.25 -4.49
C THR A 44 1.90 -3.62 -3.59
N ILE A 45 1.91 -4.77 -2.91
CA ILE A 45 0.86 -5.14 -1.93
C ILE A 45 1.27 -4.73 -0.51
N PHE A 46 2.52 -4.96 -0.14
CA PHE A 46 3.02 -4.74 1.22
C PHE A 46 3.02 -3.28 1.61
N PHE A 47 3.50 -2.38 0.74
CA PHE A 47 3.59 -0.95 1.07
C PHE A 47 2.21 -0.30 1.31
N PRO A 48 1.19 -0.45 0.44
CA PRO A 48 -0.14 0.08 0.74
C PRO A 48 -0.71 -0.47 2.05
N ALA A 49 -0.59 -1.78 2.29
CA ALA A 49 -1.10 -2.42 3.50
C ALA A 49 -0.44 -1.88 4.78
N LEU A 50 0.89 -1.71 4.76
CA LEU A 50 1.65 -1.15 5.87
C LEU A 50 1.22 0.29 6.18
N PHE A 51 1.07 1.13 5.15
CA PHE A 51 0.66 2.51 5.33
C PHE A 51 -0.80 2.64 5.77
N PHE A 52 -1.71 1.78 5.29
CA PHE A 52 -3.07 1.71 5.83
C PHE A 52 -3.06 1.31 7.31
N TYR A 53 -2.27 0.31 7.69
CA TYR A 53 -2.12 -0.06 9.10
C TYR A 53 -1.65 1.14 9.93
N ILE A 54 -0.63 1.87 9.48
CA ILE A 54 -0.12 3.07 10.17
C ILE A 54 -1.19 4.18 10.21
N ALA A 55 -1.95 4.38 9.14
CA ALA A 55 -3.00 5.39 9.05
C ALA A 55 -4.09 5.21 10.11
N PHE A 56 -4.44 3.96 10.42
CA PHE A 56 -5.45 3.60 11.41
C PHE A 56 -4.89 3.21 12.78
N LYS A 57 -3.56 3.01 12.90
CA LYS A 57 -2.90 2.75 14.18
C LYS A 57 -3.16 3.93 15.11
N LYS A 58 -3.71 3.65 16.29
CA LYS A 58 -3.95 4.65 17.34
C LYS A 58 -2.66 5.42 17.60
N LYS A 59 -2.75 6.76 17.57
CA LYS A 59 -1.69 7.59 18.14
C LYS A 59 -1.68 7.31 19.66
N LYS A 60 -0.53 6.90 20.18
CA LYS A 60 -0.26 7.03 21.61
C LYS A 60 -0.05 8.50 21.91
#